data_AF-A0A6L9A9S3-F1
#
_entry.id   AF-A0A6L9A9S3-F1
#
_cell.length_a   1.000
_cell.length_b   1.000
_cell.length_c   1.000
_cell.angle_alpha   90.00
_cell.angle_beta   90.00
_cell.angle_gamma   90.00
#
_symmetry.space_group_name_H-M   'P 1'
#
loop_
_entity.id
_entity.type
_entity.pdbx_description
1 polymer ?
#
loop_
_entity_poly.entity_id
_entity_poly.type
_entity_poly.pdbx_seq_one_letter_code
_entity_poly.pdbx_strand_id
1 'polypeptide(L)'
;MSKYNELVKKLKEIFQIDRPELDFGIYRILNARADEINDYLDNKLKAKIQSALADAGNANKSELEHQLQLTIKAATDAGVDPADSPKVQELKKQLAAMASGANEHENAVFSHLLTFFSRYYDNGDFISKRRYKGNTYAIPYSGEEVMLHWANKDQYYIKSGENFANYSFKLEDGRKVSFKLLAADTAKDNRKDNELDRCFVLIEPHVRTKIDEEGDEYEQEYKPVEVVKNSSVVDGKLVETEELVIHFEYKAMKKGTKQDALVQSAISTILADKTVQQHWVDLAKRAPTEKNPSRTELERHLTTYTQRNTADYFIHKDLGGFLTNELDFYIKNEVMNLDNVQNAEVFANVEKQLRMIQCLRAVALELITFLAQIENFQKKLWTKKKFVVGHEYLVSLSNLSDSLYDKIRTNKGQHDEWVELYAVNKIPGYSFPFTKDFLYKNNGMILDTKYFDPSFKEVFLTELTNVDDNLD
;
A
#
# COMPACT_ATOMS: atom_id res chain seq x y z
N MET A 1 24.17 -18.34 3.36
CA MET A 1 23.53 -17.41 4.32
C MET A 1 22.81 -18.24 5.37
N SER A 2 22.65 -17.74 6.59
CA SER A 2 21.82 -18.42 7.61
C SER A 2 20.34 -18.42 7.19
N LYS A 3 19.60 -19.49 7.53
CA LYS A 3 18.13 -19.57 7.30
C LYS A 3 17.37 -18.42 7.95
N TYR A 4 17.89 -17.93 9.07
CA TYR A 4 17.37 -16.73 9.72
C TYR A 4 17.47 -15.49 8.83
N ASN A 5 18.61 -15.27 8.18
CA ASN A 5 18.81 -14.09 7.32
C ASN A 5 17.90 -14.15 6.08
N GLU A 6 17.66 -15.36 5.54
CA GLU A 6 16.70 -15.55 4.44
C GLU A 6 15.27 -15.20 4.88
N LEU A 7 14.85 -15.67 6.07
CA LEU A 7 13.56 -15.32 6.68
C LEU A 7 13.43 -13.81 6.87
N VAL A 8 14.41 -13.18 7.52
CA VAL A 8 14.43 -11.74 7.79
C VAL A 8 14.34 -10.94 6.50
N LYS A 9 15.12 -11.31 5.47
CA LYS A 9 15.06 -10.66 4.16
C LYS A 9 13.64 -10.74 3.58
N LYS A 10 13.00 -11.91 3.66
CA LYS A 10 11.64 -12.09 3.14
C LYS A 10 10.61 -11.31 3.95
N LEU A 11 10.74 -11.27 5.27
CA LEU A 11 9.85 -10.46 6.12
C LEU A 11 10.01 -8.96 5.80
N LYS A 12 11.25 -8.46 5.64
CA LYS A 12 11.51 -7.07 5.24
C LYS A 12 10.87 -6.71 3.89
N GLU A 13 10.90 -7.63 2.92
CA GLU A 13 10.19 -7.52 1.63
C GLU A 13 8.67 -7.44 1.84
N ILE A 14 8.10 -8.34 2.66
CA ILE A 14 6.66 -8.40 2.92
C ILE A 14 6.16 -7.12 3.60
N PHE A 15 6.89 -6.64 4.62
CA PHE A 15 6.59 -5.37 5.29
C PHE A 15 6.92 -4.15 4.42
N GLN A 16 7.56 -4.35 3.27
CA GLN A 16 8.02 -3.31 2.34
C GLN A 16 8.93 -2.26 3.00
N ILE A 17 9.68 -2.66 4.02
CA ILE A 17 10.62 -1.78 4.76
C ILE A 17 11.95 -1.67 4.00
N ASP A 18 12.22 -2.59 3.09
CA ASP A 18 13.37 -2.54 2.17
C ASP A 18 13.19 -1.52 1.03
N ARG A 19 12.07 -0.78 1.03
CA ARG A 19 11.71 0.26 0.07
C ARG A 19 11.51 1.60 0.80
N PRO A 20 12.59 2.23 1.32
CA PRO A 20 12.50 3.52 2.00
C PRO A 20 11.98 4.64 1.09
N GLU A 21 11.94 4.41 -0.22
CA GLU A 21 11.35 5.32 -1.19
C GLU A 21 9.81 5.37 -1.07
N LEU A 22 9.15 4.39 -0.46
CA LEU A 22 7.71 4.46 -0.24
C LEU A 22 7.39 5.41 0.93
N ASP A 23 7.34 6.72 0.68
CA ASP A 23 7.05 7.73 1.71
C ASP A 23 5.65 8.38 1.53
N PHE A 24 4.60 7.57 1.68
CA PHE A 24 3.20 8.00 1.66
C PHE A 24 2.34 7.20 2.63
N GLY A 25 1.22 7.81 3.03
CA GLY A 25 0.12 7.07 3.63
C GLY A 25 0.60 6.26 4.83
N ILE A 26 0.36 4.94 4.79
CA ILE A 26 0.81 4.03 5.83
C ILE A 26 2.33 3.80 5.83
N TYR A 27 3.00 3.88 4.68
CA TYR A 27 4.44 3.67 4.59
C TYR A 27 5.24 4.78 5.29
N ARG A 28 4.69 5.99 5.44
CA ARG A 28 5.25 7.02 6.34
C ARG A 28 5.36 6.54 7.78
N ILE A 29 4.33 5.85 8.27
CA ILE A 29 4.29 5.31 9.63
C ILE A 29 5.27 4.14 9.76
N LEU A 30 5.32 3.27 8.75
CA LEU A 30 6.27 2.15 8.70
C LEU A 30 7.72 2.64 8.66
N ASN A 31 8.03 3.63 7.83
CA ASN A 31 9.36 4.24 7.74
C ASN A 31 9.75 4.95 9.04
N ALA A 32 8.82 5.68 9.68
CA ALA A 32 9.08 6.33 10.97
C ALA A 32 9.38 5.34 12.12
N ARG A 33 8.94 4.09 11.98
CA ARG A 33 9.19 3.00 12.93
C ARG A 33 10.13 1.93 12.34
N ALA A 34 10.81 2.22 11.23
CA ALA A 34 11.62 1.23 10.52
C ALA A 34 12.72 0.65 11.41
N ASP A 35 13.36 1.49 12.23
CA ASP A 35 14.40 1.04 13.16
C ASP A 35 13.88 0.05 14.20
N GLU A 36 12.68 0.30 14.75
CA GLU A 36 12.04 -0.60 15.72
C GLU A 36 11.66 -1.94 15.08
N ILE A 37 11.16 -1.91 13.85
CA ILE A 37 10.79 -3.13 13.12
C ILE A 37 12.04 -3.89 12.69
N ASN A 38 13.08 -3.20 12.23
CA ASN A 38 14.37 -3.81 11.89
C ASN A 38 15.01 -4.45 13.11
N ASP A 39 15.06 -3.77 14.26
CA ASP A 39 15.56 -4.35 15.51
C ASP A 39 14.73 -5.57 15.94
N TYR A 40 13.40 -5.52 15.80
CA TYR A 40 12.57 -6.68 16.06
C TYR A 40 12.92 -7.86 15.16
N LEU A 41 13.03 -7.63 13.85
CA LEU A 41 13.30 -8.67 12.86
C LEU A 41 14.73 -9.20 12.93
N ASP A 42 15.73 -8.35 13.18
CA ASP A 42 17.16 -8.68 13.15
C ASP A 42 17.66 -9.26 14.49
N ASN A 43 17.08 -8.83 15.62
CA ASN A 43 17.57 -9.20 16.95
C ASN A 43 16.52 -9.93 17.81
N LYS A 44 15.33 -9.33 18.00
CA LYS A 44 14.35 -9.83 18.99
C LYS A 44 13.67 -11.13 18.54
N LEU A 45 13.39 -11.28 17.24
CA LEU A 45 12.74 -12.47 16.69
C LEU A 45 13.56 -13.74 16.95
N LYS A 46 14.87 -13.67 16.70
CA LYS A 46 15.78 -14.78 16.98
C LYS A 46 15.83 -15.09 18.47
N ALA A 47 16.04 -14.08 19.32
CA ALA A 47 16.07 -14.27 20.77
C ALA A 47 14.78 -14.91 21.30
N LYS A 48 13.63 -14.53 20.74
CA LYS A 48 12.32 -15.08 21.12
C LYS A 48 12.16 -16.55 20.72
N ILE A 49 12.57 -16.93 19.51
CA ILE A 49 12.57 -18.34 19.07
C ILE A 49 13.51 -19.16 19.94
N GLN A 50 14.71 -18.64 20.23
CA GLN A 50 15.67 -19.31 21.11
C GLN A 50 15.14 -19.48 22.52
N SER A 51 14.51 -18.46 23.11
CA SER A 51 13.86 -18.56 24.43
C SER A 51 12.74 -19.59 24.43
N ALA A 52 11.85 -19.55 23.44
CA ALA A 52 10.71 -20.48 23.35
C ALA A 52 11.15 -21.94 23.20
N LEU A 53 12.26 -22.19 22.51
CA LEU A 53 12.86 -23.53 22.38
C LEU A 53 13.70 -23.93 23.61
N ALA A 54 14.29 -22.96 24.32
CA ALA A 54 15.09 -23.20 25.52
C ALA A 54 14.23 -23.52 26.75
N ASP A 55 13.13 -22.79 26.96
CA ASP A 55 12.13 -23.08 28.00
C ASP A 55 11.59 -24.51 27.87
N ALA A 56 11.61 -25.04 26.64
CA ALA A 56 11.24 -26.40 26.32
C ALA A 56 12.29 -27.47 26.69
N GLY A 57 13.57 -27.12 26.73
CA GLY A 57 14.68 -28.04 27.07
C GLY A 57 15.13 -28.00 28.53
N ASN A 58 14.83 -26.91 29.26
CA ASN A 58 15.42 -26.64 30.57
C ASN A 58 15.01 -27.60 31.70
N ALA A 59 13.78 -28.13 31.70
CA ALA A 59 13.34 -29.06 32.75
C ALA A 59 14.14 -30.37 32.75
N ASN A 60 14.36 -30.97 31.57
CA ASN A 60 15.16 -32.18 31.44
C ASN A 60 16.66 -31.91 31.50
N LYS A 61 17.10 -30.74 30.99
CA LYS A 61 18.51 -30.33 31.02
C LYS A 61 19.01 -30.09 32.44
N SER A 62 18.26 -29.40 33.29
CA SER A 62 18.65 -29.14 34.68
C SER A 62 18.76 -30.43 35.49
N GLU A 63 17.86 -31.39 35.26
CA GLU A 63 17.91 -32.72 35.91
C GLU A 63 19.15 -33.51 35.45
N LEU A 64 19.44 -33.51 34.14
CA LEU A 64 20.63 -34.16 33.57
C LEU A 64 21.94 -33.50 33.99
N GLU A 65 21.99 -32.17 34.11
CA GLU A 65 23.15 -31.43 34.60
C GLU A 65 23.38 -31.70 36.09
N HIS A 66 22.32 -31.76 36.89
CA HIS A 66 22.40 -32.14 38.30
C HIS A 66 22.84 -33.60 38.46
N GLN A 67 22.28 -34.53 37.68
CA GLN A 67 22.74 -35.92 37.65
C GLN A 67 24.20 -36.04 37.20
N LEU A 68 24.62 -35.28 36.19
CA LEU A 68 26.01 -35.24 35.74
C LEU A 68 26.93 -34.75 36.86
N GLN A 69 26.57 -33.68 37.58
CA GLN A 69 27.36 -33.18 38.70
C GLN A 69 27.47 -34.22 39.83
N LEU A 70 26.36 -34.86 40.22
CA LEU A 70 26.36 -35.93 41.21
C LEU A 70 27.22 -37.12 40.77
N THR A 71 27.13 -37.50 39.49
CA THR A 71 27.88 -38.64 38.93
C THR A 71 29.36 -38.34 38.82
N ILE A 72 29.74 -37.11 38.47
CA ILE A 72 31.15 -36.65 38.49
C ILE A 72 31.66 -36.71 39.93
N LYS A 73 30.92 -36.16 40.89
CA LYS A 73 31.32 -36.17 42.31
C LYS A 73 31.52 -37.60 42.82
N ALA A 74 30.57 -38.49 42.54
CA ALA A 74 30.66 -39.91 42.91
C ALA A 74 31.84 -40.64 42.25
N ALA A 75 32.18 -40.35 40.99
CA ALA A 75 33.35 -40.91 40.32
C ALA A 75 34.66 -40.41 40.96
N THR A 76 34.71 -39.11 41.28
CA THR A 76 35.88 -38.47 41.91
C THR A 76 36.10 -39.02 43.34
N ASP A 77 35.03 -39.16 44.12
CA ASP A 77 35.07 -39.71 45.48
C ASP A 77 35.47 -41.21 45.49
N ALA A 78 35.19 -41.94 44.40
CA ALA A 78 35.60 -43.33 44.19
C ALA A 78 37.03 -43.49 43.64
N GLY A 79 37.77 -42.39 43.42
CA GLY A 79 39.13 -42.41 42.88
C GLY A 79 39.22 -42.74 41.39
N VAL A 80 38.11 -42.66 40.65
CA VAL A 80 38.04 -42.87 39.21
C VAL A 80 38.10 -41.51 38.51
N ASP A 81 38.91 -41.38 37.45
CA ASP A 81 38.91 -40.17 36.63
C ASP A 81 37.51 -39.98 36.01
N PRO A 82 36.84 -38.82 36.22
CA PRO A 82 35.55 -38.54 35.60
C PRO A 82 35.56 -38.64 34.07
N ALA A 83 36.72 -38.53 33.41
CA ALA A 83 36.86 -38.74 31.97
C ALA A 83 36.65 -40.20 31.55
N ASP A 84 36.99 -41.16 32.41
CA ASP A 84 36.94 -42.60 32.13
C ASP A 84 35.63 -43.26 32.59
N SER A 85 34.77 -42.54 33.33
CA SER A 85 33.49 -43.04 33.79
C SER A 85 32.47 -43.17 32.64
N PRO A 86 31.98 -44.39 32.32
CA PRO A 86 31.03 -44.59 31.22
C PRO A 86 29.72 -43.80 31.40
N LYS A 87 29.25 -43.65 32.66
CA LYS A 87 28.05 -42.86 32.97
C LYS A 87 28.25 -41.37 32.74
N VAL A 88 29.45 -40.83 33.04
CA VAL A 88 29.78 -39.42 32.80
C VAL A 88 29.86 -39.15 31.29
N GLN A 89 30.47 -40.06 30.53
CA GLN A 89 30.53 -39.96 29.07
C GLN A 89 29.13 -40.02 28.44
N GLU A 90 28.27 -40.93 28.89
CA GLU A 90 26.90 -41.06 28.38
C GLU A 90 26.05 -39.82 28.68
N LEU A 91 26.11 -39.28 29.91
CA LEU A 91 25.40 -38.05 30.27
C LEU A 91 25.91 -36.83 29.48
N LYS A 92 27.24 -36.71 29.27
CA LYS A 92 27.82 -35.68 28.40
C LYS A 92 27.35 -35.82 26.96
N LYS A 93 27.26 -37.05 26.44
CA LYS A 93 26.78 -37.34 25.08
C LYS A 93 25.30 -36.98 24.93
N GLN A 94 24.47 -37.27 25.93
CA GLN A 94 23.06 -36.89 25.94
C GLN A 94 22.86 -35.37 25.98
N LEU A 95 23.64 -34.64 26.79
CA LEU A 95 23.63 -33.18 26.82
C LEU A 95 24.09 -32.56 25.48
N ALA A 96 25.14 -33.12 24.85
CA ALA A 96 25.61 -32.68 23.54
C ALA A 96 24.57 -32.95 22.43
N ALA A 97 23.93 -34.13 22.43
CA ALA A 97 22.85 -34.46 21.50
C ALA A 97 21.64 -33.54 21.68
N MET A 98 21.34 -33.15 22.92
CA MET A 98 20.27 -32.20 23.23
C MET A 98 20.56 -30.79 22.68
N ALA A 99 21.80 -30.31 22.80
CA ALA A 99 22.22 -29.05 22.21
C ALA A 99 22.17 -29.05 20.67
N SER A 100 22.59 -30.16 20.03
CA SER A 100 22.50 -30.31 18.57
C SER A 100 21.06 -30.30 18.08
N GLY A 101 20.16 -31.04 18.73
CA GLY A 101 18.74 -31.07 18.37
C GLY A 101 18.03 -29.72 18.54
N ALA A 102 18.42 -28.92 19.54
CA ALA A 102 17.88 -27.57 19.71
C ALA A 102 18.22 -26.65 18.52
N ASN A 103 19.45 -26.69 18.03
CA ASN A 103 19.87 -25.95 16.84
C ASN A 103 19.17 -26.44 15.55
N GLU A 104 18.91 -27.75 15.43
CA GLU A 104 18.13 -28.29 14.32
C GLU A 104 16.67 -27.81 14.35
N HIS A 105 16.03 -27.83 15.52
CA HIS A 105 14.68 -27.31 15.68
C HIS A 105 14.59 -25.80 15.43
N GLU A 106 15.58 -25.02 15.87
CA GLU A 106 15.67 -23.59 15.57
C GLU A 106 15.71 -23.35 14.05
N ASN A 107 16.61 -24.04 13.34
CA ASN A 107 16.71 -23.94 11.88
C ASN A 107 15.45 -24.43 11.17
N ALA A 108 14.77 -25.45 11.71
CA ALA A 108 13.50 -25.94 11.18
C ALA A 108 12.41 -24.88 11.32
N VAL A 109 12.29 -24.21 12.48
CA VAL A 109 11.33 -23.11 12.68
C VAL A 109 11.58 -21.99 11.68
N PHE A 110 12.83 -21.53 11.51
CA PHE A 110 13.15 -20.50 10.51
C PHE A 110 12.78 -20.93 9.09
N SER A 111 13.10 -22.17 8.73
CA SER A 111 12.81 -22.73 7.40
C SER A 111 11.31 -22.82 7.14
N HIS A 112 10.53 -23.23 8.14
CA HIS A 112 9.08 -23.32 8.03
C HIS A 112 8.42 -21.95 7.95
N LEU A 113 8.85 -20.98 8.75
CA LEU A 113 8.38 -19.59 8.66
C LEU A 113 8.67 -19.00 7.28
N LEU A 114 9.91 -19.17 6.78
CA LEU A 114 10.30 -18.66 5.47
C LEU A 114 9.45 -19.28 4.37
N THR A 115 9.27 -20.60 4.40
CA THR A 115 8.48 -21.33 3.40
C THR A 115 7.02 -20.89 3.42
N PHE A 116 6.43 -20.74 4.61
CA PHE A 116 5.07 -20.29 4.79
C PHE A 116 4.87 -18.89 4.22
N PHE A 117 5.61 -17.89 4.71
CA PHE A 117 5.43 -16.50 4.27
C PHE A 117 5.80 -16.29 2.79
N SER A 118 6.81 -17.00 2.28
CA SER A 118 7.16 -16.94 0.84
C SER A 118 6.09 -17.52 -0.07
N ARG A 119 5.32 -18.51 0.41
CA ARG A 119 4.28 -19.16 -0.39
C ARG A 119 3.09 -18.25 -0.60
N TYR A 120 2.67 -17.58 0.46
CA TYR A 120 1.43 -16.80 0.47
C TYR A 120 1.64 -15.33 0.10
N TYR A 121 2.88 -14.89 -0.12
CA TYR A 121 3.19 -13.54 -0.57
C TYR A 121 3.87 -13.52 -1.95
N ASP A 122 3.30 -12.77 -2.87
CA ASP A 122 3.78 -12.65 -4.25
C ASP A 122 3.66 -11.19 -4.72
N ASN A 123 4.80 -10.53 -4.96
CA ASN A 123 4.88 -9.18 -5.53
C ASN A 123 3.98 -8.12 -4.86
N GLY A 124 3.83 -8.16 -3.53
CA GLY A 124 2.99 -7.22 -2.79
C GLY A 124 1.58 -7.72 -2.50
N ASP A 125 1.21 -8.92 -2.97
CA ASP A 125 -0.11 -9.50 -2.81
C ASP A 125 -0.10 -10.77 -1.94
N PHE A 126 -1.18 -11.02 -1.20
CA PHE A 126 -1.40 -12.19 -0.37
C PHE A 126 -2.37 -13.19 -1.01
N ILE A 127 -1.83 -14.18 -1.71
CA ILE A 127 -2.62 -15.09 -2.56
C ILE A 127 -2.72 -16.48 -1.91
N SER A 128 -3.91 -17.07 -1.91
CA SER A 128 -4.06 -18.47 -1.49
C SER A 128 -3.33 -19.40 -2.46
N LYS A 129 -2.28 -20.07 -1.97
CA LYS A 129 -1.52 -21.07 -2.71
C LYS A 129 -1.49 -22.41 -1.95
N ARG A 130 -2.66 -22.91 -1.52
CA ARG A 130 -2.75 -24.22 -0.83
C ARG A 130 -2.21 -25.33 -1.73
N ARG A 131 -1.40 -26.21 -1.15
CA ARG A 131 -0.84 -27.38 -1.84
C ARG A 131 -0.92 -28.61 -0.95
N TYR A 132 -1.22 -29.77 -1.55
CA TYR A 132 -1.06 -31.08 -0.91
C TYR A 132 0.37 -31.63 -1.11
N LYS A 133 0.70 -32.71 -0.39
CA LYS A 133 1.94 -33.48 -0.64
C LYS A 133 2.02 -33.85 -2.12
N GLY A 134 3.16 -33.59 -2.75
CA GLY A 134 3.35 -33.76 -4.21
C GLY A 134 3.09 -32.49 -5.04
N ASN A 135 2.90 -31.33 -4.40
CA ASN A 135 2.81 -30.02 -5.04
C ASN A 135 1.51 -29.71 -5.80
N THR A 136 0.46 -30.52 -5.60
CA THR A 136 -0.86 -30.36 -6.22
C THR A 136 -1.64 -29.22 -5.56
N TYR A 137 -2.15 -28.29 -6.36
CA TYR A 137 -2.95 -27.16 -5.89
C TYR A 137 -4.29 -27.60 -5.30
N ALA A 138 -4.70 -27.00 -4.18
CA ALA A 138 -5.91 -27.37 -3.46
C ALA A 138 -6.88 -26.18 -3.35
N ILE A 139 -8.15 -26.41 -3.67
CA ILE A 139 -9.22 -25.41 -3.49
C ILE A 139 -10.14 -25.93 -2.39
N PRO A 140 -10.48 -25.12 -1.36
CA PRO A 140 -11.49 -25.49 -0.40
C PRO A 140 -12.83 -25.66 -1.12
N TYR A 141 -13.37 -26.87 -1.03
CA TYR A 141 -14.52 -27.33 -1.79
C TYR A 141 -15.48 -28.06 -0.85
N SER A 142 -16.77 -27.69 -0.87
CA SER A 142 -17.77 -28.22 0.06
C SER A 142 -18.70 -29.27 -0.57
N GLY A 143 -18.40 -29.74 -1.78
CA GLY A 143 -19.25 -30.71 -2.50
C GLY A 143 -20.17 -30.11 -3.56
N GLU A 144 -19.96 -28.87 -3.99
CA GLU A 144 -20.77 -28.19 -5.01
C GLU A 144 -20.47 -28.70 -6.44
N GLU A 145 -21.44 -29.04 -7.28
CA GLU A 145 -21.12 -29.60 -8.63
C GLU A 145 -20.13 -28.77 -9.47
N VAL A 146 -20.13 -27.44 -9.30
CA VAL A 146 -19.17 -26.51 -9.92
C VAL A 146 -18.68 -25.51 -8.87
N MET A 147 -17.35 -25.36 -8.75
CA MET A 147 -16.72 -24.35 -7.91
C MET A 147 -15.82 -23.44 -8.75
N LEU A 148 -16.24 -22.19 -8.96
CA LEU A 148 -15.41 -21.15 -9.57
C LEU A 148 -14.59 -20.47 -8.49
N HIS A 149 -13.26 -20.54 -8.62
CA HIS A 149 -12.34 -19.98 -7.64
C HIS A 149 -11.41 -18.96 -8.28
N TRP A 150 -11.45 -17.73 -7.80
CA TRP A 150 -10.51 -16.69 -8.15
C TRP A 150 -9.53 -16.49 -6.99
N ALA A 151 -8.24 -16.44 -7.31
CA ALA A 151 -7.18 -16.33 -6.31
C ALA A 151 -7.31 -15.05 -5.45
N ASN A 152 -7.85 -13.98 -6.04
CA ASN A 152 -7.93 -12.64 -5.44
C ASN A 152 -9.35 -12.27 -4.96
N LYS A 153 -10.25 -13.25 -4.79
CA LYS A 153 -11.67 -13.02 -4.44
C LYS A 153 -11.87 -12.22 -3.15
N ASP A 154 -10.95 -12.37 -2.20
CA ASP A 154 -11.01 -11.78 -0.87
C ASP A 154 -10.19 -10.48 -0.76
N GLN A 155 -9.94 -9.83 -1.90
CA GLN A 155 -9.12 -8.63 -1.97
C GLN A 155 -9.86 -7.50 -2.69
N TYR A 156 -9.50 -6.28 -2.36
CA TYR A 156 -9.80 -5.10 -3.16
C TYR A 156 -8.67 -4.91 -4.16
N TYR A 157 -9.01 -4.69 -5.43
CA TYR A 157 -8.05 -4.28 -6.45
C TYR A 157 -7.93 -2.77 -6.47
N ILE A 158 -6.70 -2.25 -6.43
CA ILE A 158 -6.43 -0.83 -6.55
C ILE A 158 -5.57 -0.61 -7.78
N LYS A 159 -6.13 0.15 -8.72
CA LYS A 159 -5.42 0.59 -9.90
C LYS A 159 -4.53 1.78 -9.54
N SER A 160 -3.24 1.58 -9.72
CA SER A 160 -2.19 2.55 -9.40
C SER A 160 -2.31 3.83 -10.24
N GLY A 161 -2.82 3.72 -11.47
CA GLY A 161 -3.01 4.84 -12.40
C GLY A 161 -4.24 5.73 -12.16
N GLU A 162 -4.96 5.61 -11.03
CA GLU A 162 -6.13 6.47 -10.73
C GLU A 162 -5.87 7.51 -9.64
N ASN A 163 -4.70 7.48 -8.98
CA ASN A 163 -4.38 8.35 -7.86
C ASN A 163 -3.20 9.29 -8.17
N PHE A 164 -3.40 10.19 -9.13
CA PHE A 164 -2.43 11.24 -9.43
C PHE A 164 -2.46 12.33 -8.35
N ALA A 165 -1.69 12.13 -7.29
CA ALA A 165 -1.47 13.16 -6.28
C ALA A 165 -0.21 13.96 -6.60
N ASN A 166 -0.31 15.29 -6.47
CA ASN A 166 0.87 16.15 -6.40
C ASN A 166 1.75 15.71 -5.21
N TYR A 167 3.06 15.66 -5.42
CA TYR A 167 4.02 15.32 -4.37
C TYR A 167 4.77 16.57 -3.96
N SER A 168 4.94 16.81 -2.66
CA SER A 168 5.74 17.93 -2.19
C SER A 168 6.52 17.58 -0.94
N PHE A 169 7.70 18.15 -0.81
CA PHE A 169 8.57 18.05 0.36
C PHE A 169 9.17 19.41 0.70
N LYS A 170 9.73 19.54 1.90
CA LYS A 170 10.41 20.75 2.37
C LYS A 170 11.89 20.45 2.56
N LEU A 171 12.73 21.41 2.21
CA LEU A 171 14.15 21.42 2.51
C LEU A 171 14.39 21.85 3.97
N GLU A 172 15.62 21.68 4.46
CA GLU A 172 16.03 22.03 5.83
C GLU A 172 15.80 23.51 6.15
N ASP A 173 15.90 24.37 5.15
CA ASP A 173 15.65 25.81 5.25
C ASP A 173 14.16 26.21 5.15
N GLY A 174 13.27 25.23 5.01
CA GLY A 174 11.82 25.42 4.94
C GLY A 174 11.26 25.69 3.54
N ARG A 175 12.11 25.85 2.51
CA ARG A 175 11.66 26.02 1.12
C ARG A 175 10.99 24.75 0.61
N LYS A 176 9.98 24.91 -0.23
CA LYS A 176 9.13 23.80 -0.69
C LYS A 176 9.51 23.38 -2.09
N VAL A 177 9.52 22.07 -2.34
CA VAL A 177 9.68 21.50 -3.68
C VAL A 177 8.45 20.65 -3.98
N SER A 178 7.86 20.86 -5.15
CA SER A 178 6.61 20.22 -5.56
C SER A 178 6.72 19.63 -6.96
N PHE A 179 6.37 18.36 -7.09
CA PHE A 179 6.16 17.70 -8.36
C PHE A 179 4.69 17.78 -8.73
N LYS A 180 4.39 18.47 -9.82
CA LYS A 180 3.03 18.71 -10.31
C LYS A 180 2.80 17.97 -11.62
N LEU A 181 1.65 17.34 -11.73
CA LEU A 181 1.23 16.68 -12.96
C LEU A 181 0.38 17.65 -13.80
N LEU A 182 0.82 17.95 -15.02
CA LEU A 182 0.10 18.85 -15.92
C LEU A 182 -0.97 18.16 -16.76
N ALA A 183 -0.76 16.88 -17.05
CA ALA A 183 -1.71 16.04 -17.76
C ALA A 183 -1.49 14.59 -17.37
N ALA A 184 -2.59 13.85 -17.26
CA ALA A 184 -2.59 12.41 -17.09
C ALA A 184 -3.43 11.80 -18.19
N ASP A 185 -2.78 11.14 -19.15
CA ASP A 185 -3.46 10.22 -20.02
C ASP A 185 -3.71 8.95 -19.19
N THR A 186 -4.98 8.63 -18.92
CA THR A 186 -5.42 7.34 -18.34
C THR A 186 -6.17 6.50 -19.35
N ALA A 187 -6.00 5.17 -19.26
CA ALA A 187 -6.72 4.27 -20.13
C ALA A 187 -8.21 4.32 -19.76
N LYS A 188 -9.02 4.84 -20.69
CA LYS A 188 -10.49 4.86 -20.55
C LYS A 188 -11.04 3.43 -20.61
N ASP A 189 -12.11 3.19 -19.86
CA ASP A 189 -12.91 1.95 -19.89
C ASP A 189 -12.16 0.64 -19.54
N ASN A 190 -11.13 0.70 -18.69
CA ASN A 190 -10.38 -0.49 -18.24
C ASN A 190 -9.84 -1.39 -19.36
N ARG A 191 -9.62 -0.86 -20.57
CA ARG A 191 -8.88 -1.57 -21.60
C ARG A 191 -7.40 -1.55 -21.26
N LYS A 192 -6.82 -2.73 -21.09
CA LYS A 192 -5.38 -2.90 -20.94
C LYS A 192 -4.73 -2.62 -22.29
N ASP A 193 -3.96 -1.55 -22.38
CA ASP A 193 -3.15 -1.26 -23.55
C ASP A 193 -1.92 -2.16 -23.51
N ASN A 194 -1.87 -3.15 -24.40
CA ASN A 194 -0.80 -4.15 -24.42
C ASN A 194 0.44 -3.68 -25.21
N GLU A 195 0.37 -2.54 -25.89
CA GLU A 195 1.41 -2.04 -26.80
C GLU A 195 2.14 -0.80 -26.28
N LEU A 196 1.64 -0.17 -25.22
CA LEU A 196 2.20 1.05 -24.65
C LEU A 196 2.34 0.93 -23.12
N ASP A 197 3.44 1.45 -22.59
CA ASP A 197 3.65 1.59 -21.15
C ASP A 197 3.42 3.05 -20.77
N ARG A 198 2.60 3.32 -19.75
CA ARG A 198 2.36 4.71 -19.31
C ARG A 198 3.37 5.08 -18.23
N CYS A 199 4.09 6.18 -18.44
CA CYS A 199 5.19 6.60 -17.59
C CYS A 199 5.06 8.07 -17.19
N PHE A 200 5.64 8.43 -16.05
CA PHE A 200 5.92 9.82 -15.72
C PHE A 200 7.10 10.31 -16.54
N VAL A 201 6.90 11.39 -17.28
CA VAL A 201 7.89 12.04 -18.12
C VAL A 201 7.99 13.49 -17.68
N LEU A 202 9.21 13.98 -17.45
CA LEU A 202 9.45 15.40 -17.25
C LEU A 202 8.97 16.16 -18.50
N ILE A 203 8.24 17.26 -18.33
CA ILE A 203 7.73 17.96 -19.51
C ILE A 203 8.86 18.56 -20.33
N GLU A 204 8.61 18.74 -21.62
CA GLU A 204 9.41 19.64 -22.46
C GLU A 204 8.80 21.04 -22.40
N PRO A 205 9.61 22.12 -22.53
CA PRO A 205 9.09 23.48 -22.57
C PRO A 205 8.06 23.62 -23.71
N HIS A 206 6.85 24.04 -23.39
CA HIS A 206 5.77 24.21 -24.36
C HIS A 206 4.76 25.27 -23.92
N VAL A 207 3.92 25.74 -24.84
CA VAL A 207 2.82 26.67 -24.54
C VAL A 207 1.49 25.93 -24.68
N ARG A 208 0.55 26.15 -23.75
CA ARG A 208 -0.83 25.65 -23.86
C ARG A 208 -1.81 26.81 -23.80
N THR A 209 -2.81 26.79 -24.67
CA THR A 209 -3.95 27.71 -24.60
C THR A 209 -4.87 27.30 -23.45
N LYS A 210 -5.26 28.26 -22.62
CA LYS A 210 -6.23 28.11 -21.53
C LYS A 210 -7.33 29.14 -21.67
N ILE A 211 -8.46 28.85 -21.06
CA ILE A 211 -9.60 29.76 -20.97
C ILE A 211 -9.66 30.27 -19.54
N ASP A 212 -9.80 31.57 -19.35
CA ASP A 212 -9.96 32.19 -18.03
C ASP A 212 -11.41 32.13 -17.51
N GLU A 213 -11.67 32.74 -16.35
CA GLU A 213 -13.00 32.78 -15.73
C GLU A 213 -14.02 33.61 -16.55
N GLU A 214 -13.56 34.44 -17.47
CA GLU A 214 -14.38 35.29 -18.34
C GLU A 214 -14.64 34.66 -19.72
N GLY A 215 -13.97 33.53 -20.02
CA GLY A 215 -14.11 32.80 -21.28
C GLY A 215 -13.08 33.17 -22.35
N ASP A 216 -12.09 33.98 -22.01
CA ASP A 216 -11.05 34.43 -22.94
C ASP A 216 -9.86 33.46 -23.00
N GLU A 217 -9.36 33.21 -24.21
CA GLU A 217 -8.20 32.36 -24.45
C GLU A 217 -6.90 33.11 -24.14
N TYR A 218 -6.05 32.52 -23.28
CA TYR A 218 -4.69 32.99 -23.01
C TYR A 218 -3.66 31.87 -23.18
N GLU A 219 -2.47 32.23 -23.63
CA GLU A 219 -1.34 31.31 -23.75
C GLU A 219 -0.57 31.20 -22.42
N GLN A 220 -0.45 29.99 -21.88
CA GLN A 220 0.37 29.70 -20.72
C GLN A 220 1.62 28.91 -21.12
N GLU A 221 2.79 29.51 -20.88
CA GLU A 221 4.08 28.83 -21.02
C GLU A 221 4.31 27.88 -19.84
N TYR A 222 4.76 26.67 -20.14
CA TYR A 222 5.12 25.64 -19.16
C TYR A 222 6.59 25.26 -19.31
N LYS A 223 7.31 25.24 -18.19
CA LYS A 223 8.72 24.85 -18.10
C LYS A 223 8.89 23.64 -17.20
N PRO A 224 9.91 22.78 -17.48
CA PRO A 224 10.22 21.63 -16.64
C PRO A 224 10.38 22.00 -15.16
N VAL A 225 10.98 23.16 -14.91
CA VAL A 225 11.21 23.73 -13.58
C VAL A 225 10.75 25.19 -13.57
N GLU A 226 10.04 25.57 -12.52
CA GLU A 226 9.54 26.93 -12.28
C GLU A 226 9.67 27.26 -10.79
N VAL A 227 10.02 28.51 -10.45
CA VAL A 227 10.01 28.98 -9.06
C VAL A 227 8.81 29.89 -8.86
N VAL A 228 7.95 29.52 -7.92
CA VAL A 228 6.76 30.29 -7.52
C VAL A 228 7.02 30.93 -6.17
N LYS A 229 6.76 32.23 -6.05
CA LYS A 229 6.88 32.97 -4.79
C LYS A 229 5.50 33.18 -4.19
N ASN A 230 5.29 32.69 -2.98
CA ASN A 230 4.05 32.83 -2.25
C ASN A 230 4.26 33.67 -0.99
N SER A 231 3.43 34.70 -0.81
CA SER A 231 3.43 35.53 0.38
C SER A 231 2.31 35.06 1.32
N SER A 232 2.66 34.65 2.54
CA SER A 232 1.72 34.16 3.54
C SER A 232 1.86 34.98 4.82
N VAL A 233 0.76 35.29 5.50
CA VAL A 233 0.81 35.95 6.82
C VAL A 233 0.82 34.88 7.91
N VAL A 234 1.92 34.76 8.65
CA VAL A 234 2.05 33.89 9.82
C VAL A 234 2.34 34.79 11.02
N ASP A 235 1.51 34.69 12.07
CA ASP A 235 1.62 35.51 13.28
C ASP A 235 1.67 37.03 13.04
N GLY A 236 0.90 37.51 12.05
CA GLY A 236 0.83 38.94 11.69
C GLY A 236 2.07 39.47 10.94
N LYS A 237 3.01 38.61 10.54
CA LYS A 237 4.17 38.97 9.71
C LYS A 237 4.05 38.36 8.33
N LEU A 238 4.40 39.14 7.30
CA LEU A 238 4.49 38.67 5.93
C LEU A 238 5.73 37.77 5.82
N VAL A 239 5.51 36.49 5.52
CA VAL A 239 6.55 35.52 5.23
C VAL A 239 6.49 35.21 3.74
N GLU A 240 7.55 35.55 3.02
CA GLU A 240 7.74 35.13 1.63
C GLU A 240 8.34 33.73 1.63
N THR A 241 7.67 32.82 0.93
CA THR A 241 8.13 31.45 0.75
C THR A 241 8.34 31.18 -0.73
N GLU A 242 9.44 30.53 -1.06
CA GLU A 242 9.73 30.10 -2.42
C GLU A 242 9.39 28.61 -2.57
N GLU A 243 8.73 28.28 -3.67
CA GLU A 243 8.36 26.92 -4.05
C GLU A 243 8.95 26.58 -5.41
N LEU A 244 9.79 25.54 -5.48
CA LEU A 244 10.25 24.97 -6.73
C LEU A 244 9.19 23.99 -7.25
N VAL A 245 8.61 24.29 -8.39
CA VAL A 245 7.64 23.43 -9.07
C VAL A 245 8.34 22.71 -10.22
N ILE A 246 8.28 21.39 -10.22
CA ILE A 246 8.79 20.54 -11.30
C ILE A 246 7.59 19.84 -11.96
N HIS A 247 7.47 20.04 -13.26
CA HIS A 247 6.29 19.62 -14.02
C HIS A 247 6.50 18.28 -14.72
N PHE A 248 5.54 17.39 -14.55
CA PHE A 248 5.50 16.07 -15.20
C PHE A 248 4.23 15.91 -16.04
N GLU A 249 4.29 14.97 -16.98
CA GLU A 249 3.16 14.39 -17.68
C GLU A 249 3.13 12.88 -17.42
N TYR A 250 1.94 12.31 -17.33
CA TYR A 250 1.76 10.86 -17.34
C TYR A 250 1.18 10.48 -18.71
N LYS A 251 2.02 9.88 -19.57
CA LYS A 251 1.67 9.60 -20.97
C LYS A 251 2.12 8.24 -21.44
N ALA A 252 1.46 7.75 -22.50
CA ALA A 252 1.80 6.50 -23.14
C ALA A 252 3.16 6.59 -23.84
N MET A 253 4.05 5.67 -23.52
CA MET A 253 5.39 5.51 -24.06
C MET A 253 5.50 4.16 -24.77
N LYS A 254 6.49 4.05 -25.65
CA LYS A 254 6.78 2.79 -26.34
C LYS A 254 6.99 1.67 -25.32
N LYS A 255 6.37 0.50 -25.54
CA LYS A 255 6.54 -0.68 -24.70
C LYS A 255 8.02 -1.01 -24.44
N GLY A 256 8.33 -1.31 -23.17
CA GLY A 256 9.68 -1.54 -22.68
C GLY A 256 10.41 -0.29 -22.20
N THR A 257 9.79 0.89 -22.29
CA THR A 257 10.34 2.13 -21.70
C THR A 257 10.37 1.98 -20.18
N LYS A 258 11.56 2.03 -19.59
CA LYS A 258 11.73 1.90 -18.14
C LYS A 258 11.57 3.25 -17.45
N GLN A 259 10.69 3.32 -16.45
CA GLN A 259 10.50 4.51 -15.62
C GLN A 259 11.82 5.00 -14.99
N ASP A 260 12.69 4.09 -14.53
CA ASP A 260 13.98 4.43 -13.94
C ASP A 260 14.89 5.23 -14.90
N ALA A 261 14.88 4.91 -16.20
CA ALA A 261 15.68 5.64 -17.19
C ALA A 261 15.16 7.07 -17.39
N LEU A 262 13.83 7.25 -17.38
CA LEU A 262 13.19 8.55 -17.45
C LEU A 262 13.47 9.39 -16.21
N VAL A 263 13.48 8.76 -15.02
CA VAL A 263 13.86 9.40 -13.75
C VAL A 263 15.30 9.91 -13.80
N GLN A 264 16.26 9.10 -14.25
CA GLN A 264 17.67 9.52 -14.36
C GLN A 264 17.87 10.66 -15.37
N SER A 265 17.15 10.62 -16.50
CA SER A 265 17.14 11.72 -17.47
C SER A 265 16.56 13.02 -16.87
N ALA A 266 15.45 12.90 -16.13
CA ALA A 266 14.82 14.03 -15.46
C ALA A 266 15.74 14.64 -14.39
N ILE A 267 16.39 13.83 -13.55
CA ILE A 267 17.36 14.29 -12.55
C ILE A 267 18.48 15.08 -13.21
N SER A 268 19.06 14.54 -14.29
CA SER A 268 20.15 15.19 -15.02
C SER A 268 19.70 16.54 -15.58
N THR A 269 18.50 16.60 -16.14
CA THR A 269 17.91 17.84 -16.70
C THR A 269 17.61 18.88 -15.63
N ILE A 270 17.01 18.47 -14.51
CA ILE A 270 16.64 19.36 -13.39
C ILE A 270 17.90 19.91 -12.72
N LEU A 271 18.90 19.08 -12.44
CA LEU A 271 20.16 19.51 -11.82
C LEU A 271 21.06 20.32 -12.77
N ALA A 272 20.82 20.28 -14.08
CA ALA A 272 21.48 21.12 -15.07
C ALA A 272 20.85 22.53 -15.17
N ASP A 273 19.64 22.73 -14.63
CA ASP A 273 18.96 24.02 -14.69
C ASP A 273 19.71 25.08 -13.84
N LYS A 274 19.90 26.27 -14.41
CA LYS A 274 20.66 27.35 -13.77
C LYS A 274 20.05 27.78 -12.44
N THR A 275 18.73 27.84 -12.36
CA THR A 275 18.00 28.24 -11.15
C THR A 275 18.22 27.21 -10.05
N VAL A 276 18.18 25.93 -10.42
CA VAL A 276 18.41 24.82 -9.49
C VAL A 276 19.86 24.81 -9.00
N GLN A 277 20.83 24.99 -9.90
CA GLN A 277 22.25 25.03 -9.55
C GLN A 277 22.61 26.19 -8.61
N GLN A 278 21.96 27.35 -8.77
CA GLN A 278 22.29 28.54 -8.00
C GLN A 278 21.53 28.61 -6.68
N HIS A 279 20.26 28.20 -6.67
CA HIS A 279 19.38 28.44 -5.54
C HIS A 279 18.88 27.16 -4.86
N TRP A 280 18.87 26.01 -5.52
CA TRP A 280 18.30 24.76 -5.00
C TRP A 280 19.32 23.62 -4.91
N VAL A 281 20.58 23.97 -4.62
CA VAL A 281 21.73 23.05 -4.53
C VAL A 281 21.52 21.90 -3.54
N ASP A 282 20.65 22.09 -2.54
CA ASP A 282 20.28 21.05 -1.57
C ASP A 282 19.69 19.80 -2.24
N LEU A 283 19.08 19.94 -3.42
CA LEU A 283 18.57 18.83 -4.21
C LEU A 283 19.67 17.87 -4.68
N ALA A 284 20.91 18.35 -4.80
CA ALA A 284 22.08 17.55 -5.15
C ALA A 284 22.80 16.95 -3.93
N LYS A 285 22.36 17.26 -2.69
CA LYS A 285 22.91 16.63 -1.47
C LYS A 285 22.77 15.11 -1.55
N ARG A 286 23.77 14.39 -1.04
CA ARG A 286 23.75 12.93 -1.00
C ARG A 286 22.80 12.41 0.06
N ALA A 287 21.99 11.46 -0.33
CA ALA A 287 21.01 10.75 0.47
C ALA A 287 21.19 9.24 0.28
N PRO A 288 22.34 8.66 0.65
CA PRO A 288 22.72 7.30 0.24
C PRO A 288 21.76 6.22 0.75
N THR A 289 21.68 5.11 0.01
CA THR A 289 21.10 3.83 0.48
C THR A 289 22.12 2.71 0.37
N GLU A 290 21.85 1.57 1.00
CA GLU A 290 22.68 0.35 0.85
C GLU A 290 22.88 -0.05 -0.62
N LYS A 291 21.89 0.20 -1.48
CA LYS A 291 21.92 -0.15 -2.90
C LYS A 291 22.49 0.96 -3.79
N ASN A 292 22.39 2.24 -3.38
CA ASN A 292 22.88 3.39 -4.16
C ASN A 292 23.55 4.43 -3.24
N PRO A 293 24.89 4.37 -3.05
CA PRO A 293 25.64 5.31 -2.22
C PRO A 293 25.73 6.74 -2.80
N SER A 294 25.49 6.89 -4.10
CA SER A 294 25.52 8.19 -4.80
C SER A 294 24.16 8.87 -4.91
N ARG A 295 23.09 8.26 -4.36
CA ARG A 295 21.72 8.77 -4.45
C ARG A 295 21.64 10.22 -3.96
N THR A 296 20.93 11.07 -4.70
CA THR A 296 20.67 12.47 -4.30
C THR A 296 19.33 12.63 -3.59
N GLU A 297 19.12 13.76 -2.90
CA GLU A 297 17.83 14.13 -2.32
C GLU A 297 16.73 14.24 -3.40
N LEU A 298 17.04 14.81 -4.58
CA LEU A 298 16.12 14.84 -5.71
C LEU A 298 15.75 13.44 -6.20
N GLU A 299 16.75 12.57 -6.35
CA GLU A 299 16.52 11.18 -6.80
C GLU A 299 15.62 10.43 -5.83
N ARG A 300 15.86 10.55 -4.51
CA ARG A 300 15.00 9.96 -3.48
C ARG A 300 13.54 10.32 -3.70
N HIS A 301 13.26 11.62 -3.77
CA HIS A 301 11.90 12.12 -3.89
C HIS A 301 11.27 11.78 -5.25
N LEU A 302 12.04 11.88 -6.35
CA LEU A 302 11.51 11.63 -7.68
C LEU A 302 11.19 10.14 -7.89
N THR A 303 12.04 9.25 -7.41
CA THR A 303 11.75 7.81 -7.39
C THR A 303 10.49 7.52 -6.57
N THR A 304 10.34 8.10 -5.37
CA THR A 304 9.10 8.00 -4.58
C THR A 304 7.86 8.42 -5.35
N TYR A 305 7.92 9.57 -6.04
CA TYR A 305 6.79 10.12 -6.77
C TYR A 305 6.34 9.22 -7.92
N THR A 306 7.31 8.73 -8.70
CA THR A 306 7.03 7.89 -9.87
C THR A 306 6.60 6.46 -9.48
N GLN A 307 7.15 5.88 -8.42
CA GLN A 307 6.82 4.53 -7.94
C GLN A 307 5.39 4.37 -7.41
N ARG A 308 4.78 5.46 -6.90
CA ARG A 308 3.40 5.43 -6.39
C ARG A 308 2.38 4.90 -7.40
N ASN A 309 2.66 5.02 -8.70
CA ASN A 309 1.70 4.68 -9.75
C ASN A 309 2.24 3.66 -10.77
N THR A 310 3.27 2.87 -10.42
CA THR A 310 3.88 1.87 -11.32
C THR A 310 3.40 0.44 -11.13
N ALA A 311 2.71 0.14 -10.02
CA ALA A 311 2.21 -1.21 -9.77
C ALA A 311 0.84 -1.17 -9.09
N ASP A 312 -0.12 -1.85 -9.70
CA ASP A 312 -1.40 -2.14 -9.05
C ASP A 312 -1.14 -2.99 -7.81
N TYR A 313 -1.97 -2.77 -6.80
CA TYR A 313 -1.83 -3.48 -5.54
C TYR A 313 -3.19 -3.94 -5.03
N PHE A 314 -3.15 -4.92 -4.15
CA PHE A 314 -4.33 -5.52 -3.56
C PHE A 314 -4.36 -5.22 -2.07
N ILE A 315 -5.56 -4.98 -1.54
CA ILE A 315 -5.80 -4.93 -0.09
C ILE A 315 -6.68 -6.11 0.29
N HIS A 316 -6.18 -7.01 1.10
CA HIS A 316 -6.92 -8.16 1.58
C HIS A 316 -8.03 -7.74 2.57
N LYS A 317 -9.24 -8.28 2.39
CA LYS A 317 -10.42 -7.98 3.20
C LYS A 317 -10.28 -8.47 4.64
N ASP A 318 -9.66 -9.64 4.85
CA ASP A 318 -9.32 -10.21 6.17
C ASP A 318 -7.99 -10.98 6.15
N LEU A 319 -6.86 -10.26 6.13
CA LEU A 319 -5.53 -10.89 6.03
C LEU A 319 -5.23 -11.80 7.24
N GLY A 320 -5.66 -11.37 8.43
CA GLY A 320 -5.41 -12.10 9.67
C GLY A 320 -6.11 -13.46 9.68
N GLY A 321 -7.41 -13.50 9.35
CA GLY A 321 -8.16 -14.74 9.21
C GLY A 321 -7.59 -15.63 8.10
N PHE A 322 -7.26 -15.05 6.94
CA PHE A 322 -6.64 -15.76 5.83
C PHE A 322 -5.34 -16.47 6.24
N LEU A 323 -4.33 -15.73 6.69
CA LEU A 323 -3.02 -16.31 7.04
C LEU A 323 -3.12 -17.28 8.22
N THR A 324 -4.02 -17.04 9.18
CA THR A 324 -4.23 -17.98 10.29
C THR A 324 -4.77 -19.33 9.81
N ASN A 325 -5.75 -19.31 8.90
CA ASN A 325 -6.30 -20.54 8.31
C ASN A 325 -5.26 -21.27 7.44
N GLU A 326 -4.46 -20.52 6.68
CA GLU A 326 -3.38 -21.09 5.89
C GLU A 326 -2.27 -21.67 6.76
N LEU A 327 -1.95 -21.03 7.90
CA LEU A 327 -0.98 -21.53 8.87
C LEU A 327 -1.45 -22.86 9.48
N ASP A 328 -2.73 -22.95 9.85
CA ASP A 328 -3.32 -24.20 10.36
C ASP A 328 -3.22 -25.32 9.34
N PHE A 329 -3.53 -25.03 8.07
CA PHE A 329 -3.41 -26.00 6.98
C PHE A 329 -1.95 -26.43 6.77
N TYR A 330 -1.02 -25.47 6.75
CA TYR A 330 0.41 -25.72 6.55
C TYR A 330 0.99 -26.59 7.68
N ILE A 331 0.69 -26.26 8.94
CA ILE A 331 1.15 -27.05 10.09
C ILE A 331 0.64 -28.49 10.00
N LYS A 332 -0.64 -28.70 9.69
CA LYS A 332 -1.24 -30.05 9.61
C LYS A 332 -0.67 -30.91 8.48
N ASN A 333 -0.37 -30.31 7.32
CA ASN A 333 -0.01 -31.07 6.13
C ASN A 333 1.51 -31.23 5.94
N GLU A 334 2.30 -30.25 6.38
CA GLU A 334 3.73 -30.18 6.06
C GLU A 334 4.66 -30.21 7.27
N VAL A 335 4.19 -29.77 8.44
CA VAL A 335 5.01 -29.73 9.66
C VAL A 335 4.72 -30.96 10.53
N MET A 336 3.45 -31.32 10.67
CA MET A 336 3.01 -32.48 11.44
C MET A 336 3.08 -33.74 10.56
N ASN A 337 4.14 -34.54 10.73
CA ASN A 337 4.25 -35.82 10.04
C ASN A 337 3.71 -36.96 10.92
N LEU A 338 2.53 -37.49 10.60
CA LEU A 338 1.89 -38.57 11.36
C LEU A 338 2.75 -39.84 11.42
N ASP A 339 3.52 -40.13 10.37
CA ASP A 339 4.44 -41.27 10.33
C ASP A 339 5.55 -41.15 11.38
N ASN A 340 6.00 -39.92 11.69
CA ASN A 340 6.99 -39.69 12.75
C ASN A 340 6.40 -39.96 14.14
N VAL A 341 5.08 -39.78 14.31
CA VAL A 341 4.39 -40.03 15.57
C VAL A 341 4.18 -41.54 15.78
N GLN A 342 3.84 -42.26 14.71
CA GLN A 342 3.60 -43.71 14.78
C GLN A 342 4.90 -44.52 14.92
N ASN A 343 5.99 -44.07 14.30
CA ASN A 343 7.29 -44.76 14.31
C ASN A 343 8.27 -44.22 15.36
N ALA A 344 7.82 -43.37 16.28
CA ALA A 344 8.69 -42.84 17.33
C ALA A 344 9.08 -43.93 18.32
N GLU A 345 10.35 -44.35 18.29
CA GLU A 345 10.92 -45.28 19.28
C GLU A 345 10.95 -44.68 20.70
N VAL A 346 11.00 -43.34 20.80
CA VAL A 346 11.08 -42.60 22.07
C VAL A 346 10.05 -41.47 22.09
N PHE A 347 9.14 -41.49 23.06
CA PHE A 347 8.08 -40.48 23.21
C PHE A 347 8.62 -39.05 23.35
N ALA A 348 9.81 -38.88 23.95
CA ALA A 348 10.48 -37.59 24.06
C ALA A 348 10.78 -36.92 22.69
N ASN A 349 10.92 -37.69 21.62
CA ASN A 349 11.11 -37.13 20.27
C ASN A 349 9.81 -36.55 19.72
N VAL A 350 8.66 -37.16 20.03
CA VAL A 350 7.34 -36.62 19.68
C VAL A 350 7.09 -35.31 20.44
N GLU A 351 7.41 -35.28 21.74
CA GLU A 351 7.27 -34.08 22.55
C GLU A 351 8.10 -32.91 22.00
N LYS A 352 9.36 -33.17 21.60
CA LYS A 352 10.23 -32.15 20.98
C LYS A 352 9.64 -31.61 19.68
N GLN A 353 9.09 -32.47 18.80
CA GLN A 353 8.45 -32.01 17.57
C GLN A 353 7.19 -31.16 17.86
N LEU A 354 6.37 -31.56 18.84
CA LEU A 354 5.20 -30.78 19.23
C LEU A 354 5.58 -29.40 19.78
N ARG A 355 6.65 -29.32 20.58
CA ARG A 355 7.17 -28.04 21.10
C ARG A 355 7.72 -27.15 19.98
N MET A 356 8.41 -27.71 18.99
CA MET A 356 8.83 -27.00 17.79
C MET A 356 7.61 -26.43 17.03
N ILE A 357 6.55 -27.24 16.85
CA ILE A 357 5.29 -26.78 16.22
C ILE A 357 4.63 -25.67 17.03
N GLN A 358 4.60 -25.76 18.37
CA GLN A 358 4.07 -24.72 19.24
C GLN A 358 4.85 -23.40 19.09
N CYS A 359 6.19 -23.47 19.09
CA CYS A 359 7.06 -22.32 18.86
C CYS A 359 6.79 -21.68 17.48
N LEU A 360 6.77 -22.51 16.43
CA LEU A 360 6.43 -22.08 15.07
C LEU A 360 5.08 -21.37 15.02
N ARG A 361 4.03 -21.98 15.58
CA ARG A 361 2.67 -21.42 15.59
C ARG A 361 2.63 -20.08 16.33
N ALA A 362 3.23 -19.99 17.51
CA ALA A 362 3.23 -18.77 18.32
C ALA A 362 3.89 -17.60 17.59
N VAL A 363 5.07 -17.83 17.02
CA VAL A 363 5.81 -16.80 16.29
C VAL A 363 5.12 -16.42 14.98
N ALA A 364 4.59 -17.41 14.25
CA ALA A 364 3.84 -17.14 13.02
C ALA A 364 2.59 -16.29 13.30
N LEU A 365 1.81 -16.60 14.36
CA LEU A 365 0.62 -15.83 14.73
C LEU A 365 0.94 -14.38 15.11
N GLU A 366 2.07 -14.13 15.77
CA GLU A 366 2.52 -12.78 16.08
C GLU A 366 2.88 -11.99 14.82
N LEU A 367 3.65 -12.59 13.91
CA LEU A 367 3.96 -11.99 12.61
C LEU A 367 2.69 -11.73 11.79
N ILE A 368 1.75 -12.67 11.78
CA ILE A 368 0.44 -12.52 11.13
C ILE A 368 -0.35 -11.37 11.75
N THR A 369 -0.35 -11.25 13.08
CA THR A 369 -1.05 -10.17 13.78
C THR A 369 -0.49 -8.82 13.37
N PHE A 370 0.83 -8.70 13.29
CA PHE A 370 1.48 -7.47 12.87
C PHE A 370 1.15 -7.12 11.40
N LEU A 371 1.21 -8.09 10.49
CA LEU A 371 0.80 -7.90 9.08
C LEU A 371 -0.68 -7.50 8.97
N ALA A 372 -1.56 -8.17 9.72
CA ALA A 372 -2.99 -7.89 9.71
C ALA A 372 -3.32 -6.49 10.23
N GLN A 373 -2.56 -5.95 11.18
CA GLN A 373 -2.75 -4.57 11.65
C GLN A 373 -2.48 -3.56 10.54
N ILE A 374 -1.39 -3.74 9.79
CA ILE A 374 -1.01 -2.90 8.64
C ILE A 374 -2.12 -2.97 7.58
N GLU A 375 -2.52 -4.18 7.20
CA GLU A 375 -3.53 -4.40 6.17
C GLU A 375 -4.90 -3.83 6.57
N ASN A 376 -5.33 -4.05 7.81
CA ASN A 376 -6.62 -3.55 8.30
C ASN A 376 -6.66 -2.02 8.33
N PHE A 377 -5.52 -1.36 8.58
CA PHE A 377 -5.44 0.08 8.47
C PHE A 377 -5.61 0.55 7.02
N GLN A 378 -4.93 -0.09 6.06
CA GLN A 378 -5.11 0.21 4.63
C GLN A 378 -6.56 0.00 4.19
N LYS A 379 -7.16 -1.13 4.58
CA LYS A 379 -8.58 -1.45 4.34
C LYS A 379 -9.51 -0.39 4.93
N LYS A 380 -9.23 0.10 6.14
CA LYS A 380 -10.03 1.15 6.78
C LYS A 380 -9.95 2.48 6.03
N LEU A 381 -8.76 2.85 5.53
CA LEU A 381 -8.60 4.04 4.70
C LEU A 381 -9.33 3.88 3.37
N TRP A 382 -9.22 2.72 2.73
CA TRP A 382 -9.87 2.42 1.46
C TRP A 382 -11.40 2.42 1.55
N THR A 383 -11.94 1.80 2.59
CA THR A 383 -13.40 1.72 2.82
C THR A 383 -13.96 2.97 3.50
N LYS A 384 -13.13 4.00 3.73
CA LYS A 384 -13.60 5.27 4.27
C LYS A 384 -14.61 5.86 3.29
N LYS A 385 -15.86 6.01 3.75
CA LYS A 385 -16.92 6.64 2.96
C LYS A 385 -16.44 8.01 2.49
N LYS A 386 -16.51 8.25 1.18
CA LYS A 386 -16.27 9.58 0.62
C LYS A 386 -17.33 10.51 1.22
N PHE A 387 -16.90 11.66 1.72
CA PHE A 387 -17.84 12.69 2.14
C PHE A 387 -18.44 13.32 0.88
N VAL A 388 -19.76 13.29 0.78
CA VAL A 388 -20.47 14.04 -0.24
C VAL A 388 -20.37 15.51 0.15
N VAL A 389 -19.52 16.27 -0.55
CA VAL A 389 -19.31 17.71 -0.28
C VAL A 389 -20.44 18.57 -0.83
N GLY A 390 -21.21 18.02 -1.76
CA GLY A 390 -22.39 18.64 -2.35
C GLY A 390 -23.15 17.59 -3.17
N HIS A 391 -24.44 17.80 -3.34
CA HIS A 391 -25.28 17.04 -4.23
C HIS A 391 -26.07 18.04 -5.07
N GLU A 392 -26.17 17.73 -6.35
CA GLU A 392 -26.91 18.51 -7.33
C GLU A 392 -27.90 17.57 -8.02
N TYR A 393 -29.03 18.12 -8.42
CA TYR A 393 -30.09 17.40 -9.10
C TYR A 393 -30.20 17.91 -10.53
N LEU A 394 -30.35 16.97 -11.47
CA LEU A 394 -30.72 17.23 -12.85
C LEU A 394 -32.18 16.85 -13.03
N VAL A 395 -33.05 17.81 -13.36
CA VAL A 395 -34.49 17.56 -13.47
C VAL A 395 -35.08 18.26 -14.68
N SER A 396 -35.92 17.55 -15.42
CA SER A 396 -36.70 18.13 -16.52
C SER A 396 -37.64 19.22 -16.02
N LEU A 397 -37.72 20.35 -16.72
CA LEU A 397 -38.66 21.44 -16.40
C LEU A 397 -40.13 20.98 -16.33
N SER A 398 -40.47 19.87 -16.99
CA SER A 398 -41.80 19.23 -16.95
C SER A 398 -42.20 18.76 -15.56
N ASN A 399 -41.23 18.48 -14.69
CA ASN A 399 -41.45 17.93 -13.35
C ASN A 399 -41.42 19.03 -12.27
N LEU A 400 -41.29 20.29 -12.69
CA LEU A 400 -41.19 21.43 -11.78
C LEU A 400 -42.51 22.17 -11.68
N SER A 401 -42.77 22.75 -10.51
CA SER A 401 -43.92 23.62 -10.31
C SER A 401 -43.71 25.00 -10.94
N ASP A 402 -44.81 25.65 -11.30
CA ASP A 402 -44.83 27.02 -11.82
C ASP A 402 -44.23 28.06 -10.86
N SER A 403 -44.15 27.74 -9.56
CA SER A 403 -43.62 28.61 -8.52
C SER A 403 -42.12 28.88 -8.73
N LEU A 404 -41.40 27.92 -9.29
CA LEU A 404 -39.95 27.95 -9.49
C LEU A 404 -39.54 28.69 -10.76
N TYR A 405 -40.44 28.83 -11.73
CA TYR A 405 -40.13 29.38 -13.07
C TYR A 405 -39.65 30.84 -13.01
N ASP A 406 -40.09 31.60 -12.00
CA ASP A 406 -39.64 32.98 -11.81
C ASP A 406 -38.17 33.10 -11.39
N LYS A 407 -37.65 32.12 -10.64
CA LYS A 407 -36.22 32.05 -10.29
C LYS A 407 -35.39 31.44 -11.42
N ILE A 408 -35.93 30.47 -12.16
CA ILE A 408 -35.26 29.81 -13.28
C ILE A 408 -35.02 30.79 -14.42
N ARG A 409 -36.04 31.59 -14.79
CA ARG A 409 -35.97 32.45 -15.98
C ARG A 409 -34.89 33.54 -15.93
N THR A 410 -34.49 33.95 -14.72
CA THR A 410 -33.48 35.00 -14.50
C THR A 410 -32.10 34.44 -14.20
N ASN A 411 -31.95 33.12 -14.06
CA ASN A 411 -30.68 32.52 -13.70
C ASN A 411 -29.72 32.50 -14.90
N LYS A 412 -28.66 33.32 -14.81
CA LYS A 412 -27.65 33.43 -15.88
C LYS A 412 -26.84 32.15 -16.05
N GLY A 413 -26.43 31.50 -14.96
CA GLY A 413 -25.63 30.27 -15.04
C GLY A 413 -26.37 29.13 -15.73
N GLN A 414 -27.65 28.94 -15.38
CA GLN A 414 -28.51 27.96 -16.06
C GLN A 414 -28.76 28.33 -17.53
N HIS A 415 -28.94 29.61 -17.82
CA HIS A 415 -29.10 30.10 -19.18
C HIS A 415 -27.88 29.78 -20.04
N ASP A 416 -26.68 30.07 -19.55
CA ASP A 416 -25.44 29.89 -20.31
C ASP A 416 -25.21 28.40 -20.63
N GLU A 417 -25.51 27.51 -19.67
CA GLU A 417 -25.49 26.06 -19.90
C GLU A 417 -26.50 25.61 -20.96
N TRP A 418 -27.72 26.14 -20.95
CA TRP A 418 -28.72 25.80 -21.98
C TRP A 418 -28.36 26.33 -23.36
N VAL A 419 -27.65 27.46 -23.45
CA VAL A 419 -27.11 27.95 -24.73
C VAL A 419 -26.04 26.99 -25.25
N GLU A 420 -25.19 26.46 -24.39
CA GLU A 420 -24.17 25.49 -24.78
C GLU A 420 -24.77 24.12 -25.19
N LEU A 421 -25.62 23.54 -24.34
CA LEU A 421 -26.14 22.18 -24.52
C LEU A 421 -27.26 22.08 -25.55
N TYR A 422 -28.18 23.04 -25.55
CA TYR A 422 -29.41 22.99 -26.35
C TYR A 422 -29.49 24.07 -27.42
N ALA A 423 -28.51 24.97 -27.49
CA ALA A 423 -28.51 26.12 -28.41
C ALA A 423 -29.82 26.94 -28.31
N VAL A 424 -30.30 27.18 -27.07
CA VAL A 424 -31.59 27.86 -26.83
C VAL A 424 -31.69 29.25 -27.45
N ASN A 425 -30.55 29.92 -27.67
CA ASN A 425 -30.46 31.20 -28.37
C ASN A 425 -30.89 31.16 -29.84
N LYS A 426 -30.99 29.97 -30.44
CA LYS A 426 -31.44 29.75 -31.83
C LYS A 426 -32.91 29.33 -31.90
N ILE A 427 -33.57 29.11 -30.77
CA ILE A 427 -34.97 28.68 -30.72
C ILE A 427 -35.90 29.89 -30.88
N PRO A 428 -36.94 29.81 -31.73
CA PRO A 428 -37.92 30.88 -31.87
C PRO A 428 -38.58 31.27 -30.54
N GLY A 429 -38.67 32.57 -30.25
CA GLY A 429 -39.21 33.08 -29.00
C GLY A 429 -38.20 33.20 -27.85
N TYR A 430 -36.92 32.94 -28.13
CA TYR A 430 -35.83 33.17 -27.19
C TYR A 430 -35.74 34.63 -26.72
N SER A 431 -35.51 34.80 -25.42
CA SER A 431 -35.17 36.06 -24.76
C SER A 431 -34.49 35.74 -23.43
N PHE A 432 -33.68 36.65 -22.91
CA PHE A 432 -33.12 36.54 -21.56
C PHE A 432 -33.41 37.83 -20.77
N PRO A 433 -34.07 37.77 -19.59
CA PRO A 433 -34.65 36.59 -18.93
C PRO A 433 -35.68 35.86 -19.78
N PHE A 434 -35.77 34.54 -19.64
CA PHE A 434 -36.75 33.74 -20.39
C PHE A 434 -38.19 34.16 -20.09
N THR A 435 -39.08 34.04 -21.06
CA THR A 435 -40.53 34.14 -20.79
C THR A 435 -41.06 32.82 -20.25
N LYS A 436 -42.09 32.85 -19.41
CA LYS A 436 -42.71 31.60 -18.91
C LYS A 436 -43.23 30.72 -20.06
N ASP A 437 -43.82 31.33 -21.09
CA ASP A 437 -44.27 30.64 -22.31
C ASP A 437 -43.13 29.92 -23.04
N PHE A 438 -41.93 30.52 -23.08
CA PHE A 438 -40.74 29.86 -23.64
C PHE A 438 -40.36 28.62 -22.81
N LEU A 439 -40.38 28.70 -21.49
CA LEU A 439 -40.08 27.55 -20.62
C LEU A 439 -41.13 26.45 -20.74
N TYR A 440 -42.42 26.78 -20.84
CA TYR A 440 -43.49 25.79 -21.05
C TYR A 440 -43.37 25.05 -22.38
N LYS A 441 -43.03 25.77 -23.46
CA LYS A 441 -42.84 25.17 -24.79
C LYS A 441 -41.61 24.28 -24.87
N ASN A 442 -40.62 24.53 -24.02
CA ASN A 442 -39.36 23.80 -23.95
C ASN A 442 -39.21 23.07 -22.61
N ASN A 443 -40.30 22.49 -22.10
CA ASN A 443 -40.34 21.88 -20.77
C ASN A 443 -39.51 20.58 -20.64
N GLY A 444 -38.95 20.05 -21.73
CA GLY A 444 -38.02 18.91 -21.69
C GLY A 444 -36.56 19.29 -21.43
N MET A 445 -36.25 20.59 -21.26
CA MET A 445 -34.90 21.02 -20.90
C MET A 445 -34.56 20.58 -19.47
N ILE A 446 -33.31 20.18 -19.25
CA ILE A 446 -32.84 19.74 -17.94
C ILE A 446 -32.33 20.93 -17.14
N LEU A 447 -32.92 21.16 -15.97
CA LEU A 447 -32.45 22.09 -14.96
C LEU A 447 -31.34 21.45 -14.12
N ASP A 448 -30.25 22.17 -13.88
CA ASP A 448 -29.18 21.79 -12.96
C ASP A 448 -29.21 22.67 -11.71
N THR A 449 -29.43 22.06 -10.54
CA THR A 449 -29.52 22.81 -9.28
C THR A 449 -28.21 23.48 -8.85
N LYS A 450 -27.07 23.17 -9.50
CA LYS A 450 -25.76 23.76 -9.15
C LYS A 450 -25.72 25.27 -9.32
N TYR A 451 -26.56 25.82 -10.20
CA TYR A 451 -26.64 27.27 -10.43
C TYR A 451 -27.56 27.99 -9.45
N PHE A 452 -28.21 27.25 -8.54
CA PHE A 452 -29.22 27.79 -7.65
C PHE A 452 -28.78 27.70 -6.19
N ASP A 453 -29.23 28.68 -5.40
CA ASP A 453 -28.92 28.75 -3.97
C ASP A 453 -29.62 27.62 -3.17
N PRO A 454 -29.19 27.35 -1.93
CA PRO A 454 -29.82 26.35 -1.08
C PRO A 454 -31.32 26.58 -0.85
N SER A 455 -31.81 27.82 -0.85
CA SER A 455 -33.23 28.12 -0.65
C SER A 455 -34.09 27.64 -1.81
N PHE A 456 -33.57 27.71 -3.04
CA PHE A 456 -34.22 27.13 -4.21
C PHE A 456 -34.30 25.61 -4.09
N LYS A 457 -33.20 24.97 -3.67
CA LYS A 457 -33.13 23.51 -3.50
C LYS A 457 -34.11 23.00 -2.45
N GLU A 458 -34.27 23.71 -1.33
CA GLU A 458 -35.24 23.35 -0.29
C GLU A 458 -36.68 23.38 -0.80
N VAL A 459 -37.06 24.43 -1.54
CA VAL A 459 -38.40 24.54 -2.14
C VAL A 459 -38.60 23.43 -3.18
N PHE A 460 -37.61 23.24 -4.05
CA PHE A 460 -37.60 22.19 -5.07
C PHE A 460 -37.78 20.78 -4.46
N LEU A 461 -37.03 20.45 -3.40
CA LEU A 461 -37.14 19.15 -2.72
C LEU A 461 -38.48 18.96 -1.99
N THR A 462 -39.10 20.05 -1.52
CA THR A 462 -40.41 20.00 -0.86
C THR A 462 -41.54 19.80 -1.85
N GLU A 463 -41.39 20.34 -3.07
CA GLU A 463 -42.40 20.28 -4.13
C GLU A 463 -42.36 18.97 -4.94
N LEU A 464 -41.21 18.29 -4.98
CA LEU A 464 -41.08 16.96 -5.59
C LEU A 464 -41.64 15.86 -4.66
N THR A 465 -42.90 15.47 -4.87
CA THR A 465 -43.43 14.23 -4.31
C THR A 465 -42.76 13.02 -4.99
N ASN A 466 -42.11 12.14 -4.21
CA ASN A 466 -41.32 10.99 -4.70
C ASN A 466 -40.21 11.40 -5.67
N VAL A 467 -39.15 11.99 -5.11
CA VAL A 467 -37.91 12.31 -5.82
C VAL A 467 -37.36 11.09 -6.58
N ASP A 468 -37.40 9.88 -6.00
CA ASP A 468 -36.86 8.67 -6.62
C ASP A 468 -37.61 8.20 -7.89
N ASP A 469 -38.86 8.61 -8.09
CA ASP A 469 -39.68 8.24 -9.26
C ASP A 469 -39.59 9.28 -10.40
N ASN A 470 -39.05 10.47 -10.13
CA ASN A 470 -39.06 11.63 -11.03
C ASN A 470 -37.66 12.14 -11.42
N LEU A 471 -36.62 11.46 -10.92
CA LEU A 471 -35.23 11.63 -11.33
C LEU A 471 -34.87 10.50 -12.30
N ASP A 472 -34.33 10.85 -13.47
CA ASP A 472 -33.75 9.89 -14.43
C ASP A 472 -32.28 9.58 -14.12
#